data_AF-A0A8T3WVB9-F1
#
_entry.id   AF-A0A8T3WVB9-F1
#
_cell.length_a   1.000
_cell.length_b   1.000
_cell.length_c   1.000
_cell.angle_alpha   90.00
_cell.angle_beta   90.00
_cell.angle_gamma   90.00
#
_symmetry.space_group_name_H-M   'P 1'
#
loop_
_entity.id
_entity.type
_entity.pdbx_description
1 polymer ?
#
loop_
_entity_poly.entity_id
_entity_poly.type
_entity_poly.pdbx_seq_one_letter_code
_entity_poly.pdbx_strand_id
1 'polypeptide(L)'
;MEQETLAKLEPSVDLGILVGLLLTDGSVTFNSRSWRIVFSGKSEELRELFKQKMKLLFSIEKFSEWTDEFGVKSLQVRQKQAASQLLRLVPTFRTKPFKDGTFPQVRLPEFFEKMSTREMAEIMKAMFSADGSIVLGVKWRQDKKMWVFTRRICLTSVTPSLKEQIAEILEKRFGMKPQIWRSDVALERKSDILKFKEVIGFVKGVKISKKSKVWEGFEKTQILGLAIKTFDLKKKDLQKFKTKEDVISFLKSLMAPATVAS
;
A
#
# COMPACT_ATOMS: atom_id res chain seq x y z
N MET A 1 4.02 42.69 8.77
CA MET A 1 4.12 41.24 8.54
C MET A 1 3.48 40.56 9.74
N GLU A 2 2.18 40.30 9.66
CA GLU A 2 1.51 39.53 10.70
C GLU A 2 2.03 38.09 10.62
N GLN A 3 2.66 37.63 11.71
CA GLN A 3 2.87 36.21 11.95
C GLN A 3 1.50 35.61 12.24
N GLU A 4 0.75 35.33 11.17
CA GLU A 4 -0.47 34.54 11.27
C GLU A 4 -0.10 33.23 11.96
N THR A 5 -0.58 33.07 13.20
CA THR A 5 -0.28 31.91 14.04
C THR A 5 -0.91 30.70 13.35
N LEU A 6 -0.12 30.05 12.49
CA LEU A 6 -0.52 28.83 11.79
C LEU A 6 -1.01 27.83 12.83
N ALA A 7 -2.32 27.60 12.88
CA ALA A 7 -2.91 26.57 13.71
C ALA A 7 -2.12 25.27 13.52
N LYS A 8 -1.64 24.69 14.63
CA LYS A 8 -0.90 23.44 14.57
C LYS A 8 -1.84 22.34 14.07
N LEU A 9 -1.31 21.50 13.20
CA LEU A 9 -2.07 20.35 12.71
C LEU A 9 -2.10 19.33 13.84
N GLU A 10 -3.28 19.07 14.39
CA GLU A 10 -3.44 18.13 15.49
C GLU A 10 -3.23 16.68 15.00
N PRO A 11 -2.47 15.84 15.74
CA PRO A 11 -2.33 14.43 15.42
C PRO A 11 -3.68 13.72 15.33
N SER A 12 -3.91 13.01 14.23
CA SER A 12 -5.12 12.22 14.00
C SER A 12 -4.85 11.05 13.06
N VAL A 13 -5.73 10.05 13.07
CA VAL A 13 -5.67 8.93 12.12
C VAL A 13 -5.80 9.42 10.67
N ASP A 14 -6.61 10.44 10.41
CA ASP A 14 -6.80 11.04 9.08
C ASP A 14 -5.51 11.68 8.55
N LEU A 15 -4.80 12.39 9.43
CA LEU A 15 -3.49 12.94 9.11
C LEU A 15 -2.48 11.83 8.87
N GLY A 16 -2.49 10.78 9.68
CA GLY A 16 -1.64 9.60 9.49
C GLY A 16 -1.88 8.93 8.14
N ILE A 17 -3.13 8.74 7.73
CA ILE A 17 -3.51 8.18 6.43
C ILE A 17 -2.98 9.06 5.30
N LEU A 18 -3.18 10.38 5.38
CA LEU A 18 -2.69 11.31 4.37
C LEU A 18 -1.16 11.25 4.24
N VAL A 19 -0.44 11.27 5.37
CA VAL A 19 1.03 11.14 5.38
C VAL A 19 1.45 9.80 4.77
N GLY A 20 0.76 8.70 5.13
CA GLY A 20 1.02 7.37 4.58
C GLY A 20 0.87 7.32 3.06
N LEU A 21 -0.21 7.90 2.52
CA LEU A 21 -0.43 8.00 1.07
C LEU A 21 0.65 8.84 0.38
N LEU A 22 1.08 9.94 1.00
CA LEU A 22 2.12 10.81 0.46
C LEU A 22 3.52 10.19 0.51
N LEU A 23 3.79 9.32 1.49
CA LEU A 23 5.05 8.59 1.63
C LEU A 23 5.18 7.40 0.67
N THR A 24 4.10 6.97 0.04
CA THR A 24 4.11 5.90 -0.96
C THR A 24 4.06 6.48 -2.37
N ASP A 25 2.87 6.96 -2.77
CA ASP A 25 2.51 7.31 -4.14
C ASP A 25 2.39 8.83 -4.34
N GLY A 26 2.81 9.60 -3.34
CA GLY A 26 2.71 11.06 -3.36
C GLY A 26 4.04 11.79 -3.21
N SER A 27 3.93 13.12 -3.12
CA SER A 27 5.06 14.00 -2.86
C SER A 27 4.59 15.36 -2.36
N VAL A 28 5.45 16.01 -1.58
CA VAL A 28 5.32 17.42 -1.21
C VAL A 28 6.60 18.10 -1.66
N THR A 29 6.48 19.06 -2.58
CA THR A 29 7.63 19.72 -3.20
C THR A 29 7.43 21.23 -3.32
N PHE A 30 8.53 21.96 -3.39
CA PHE A 30 8.54 23.37 -3.78
C PHE A 30 9.25 23.47 -5.13
N ASN A 31 8.54 23.92 -6.16
CA ASN A 31 9.12 24.14 -7.49
C ASN A 31 8.87 25.57 -7.95
N SER A 32 9.95 26.27 -8.32
CA SER A 32 9.96 27.52 -9.11
C SER A 32 8.89 28.55 -8.72
N ARG A 33 8.68 28.74 -7.40
CA ARG A 33 7.75 29.68 -6.72
C ARG A 33 6.44 29.10 -6.19
N SER A 34 6.17 27.80 -6.35
CA SER A 34 4.92 27.19 -5.89
C SER A 34 5.14 25.92 -5.05
N TRP A 35 4.42 25.83 -3.94
CA TRP A 35 4.25 24.58 -3.19
C TRP A 35 3.28 23.67 -3.93
N ARG A 36 3.63 22.38 -4.03
CA ARG A 36 2.83 21.35 -4.69
C ARG A 36 2.75 20.13 -3.81
N ILE A 37 1.53 19.69 -3.55
CA ILE A 37 1.22 18.39 -2.95
C ILE A 37 0.62 17.55 -4.07
N VAL A 38 1.24 16.42 -4.36
CA VAL A 38 0.83 15.54 -5.47
C VAL A 38 0.58 14.15 -4.93
N PHE A 39 -0.47 13.50 -5.40
CA PHE A 39 -0.72 12.07 -5.23
C PHE A 39 -1.03 11.46 -6.59
N SER A 40 -0.30 10.42 -6.96
CA SER A 40 -0.34 9.82 -8.30
C SER A 40 -0.59 8.33 -8.19
N GLY A 41 -1.56 7.80 -8.94
CA GLY A 41 -1.87 6.38 -8.87
C GLY A 41 -2.92 5.94 -9.88
N LYS A 42 -3.07 4.62 -10.04
CA LYS A 42 -4.07 4.01 -10.92
C LYS A 42 -5.39 3.68 -10.23
N SER A 43 -5.42 3.63 -8.90
CA SER A 43 -6.63 3.35 -8.12
C SER A 43 -7.44 4.62 -7.92
N GLU A 44 -8.71 4.60 -8.33
CA GLU A 44 -9.64 5.70 -8.06
C GLU A 44 -9.92 5.83 -6.57
N GLU A 45 -10.04 4.70 -5.89
CA GLU A 45 -10.38 4.60 -4.47
C GLU A 45 -9.35 5.32 -3.59
N LEU A 46 -8.05 5.15 -3.90
CA LEU A 46 -6.99 5.84 -3.16
C LEU A 46 -6.91 7.33 -3.48
N ARG A 47 -7.21 7.72 -4.73
CA ARG A 47 -7.26 9.12 -5.13
C ARG A 47 -8.41 9.85 -4.43
N GLU A 48 -9.57 9.20 -4.33
CA GLU A 48 -10.71 9.73 -3.61
C GLU A 48 -10.44 9.78 -2.10
N LEU A 49 -9.82 8.75 -1.52
CA LEU A 49 -9.36 8.77 -0.13
C LEU A 49 -8.42 9.96 0.12
N PHE A 50 -7.45 10.20 -0.77
CA PHE A 50 -6.56 11.36 -0.70
C PHE A 50 -7.33 12.69 -0.74
N LYS A 51 -8.26 12.88 -1.69
CA LYS A 51 -9.10 14.09 -1.78
C LYS A 51 -9.86 14.32 -0.48
N GLN A 52 -10.48 13.28 0.06
CA GLN A 52 -11.24 13.34 1.31
C GLN A 52 -10.37 13.80 2.48
N LYS A 53 -9.16 13.24 2.63
CA LYS A 53 -8.25 13.67 3.72
C LYS A 53 -7.76 15.10 3.52
N MET A 54 -7.47 15.52 2.28
CA MET A 54 -7.07 16.90 1.98
C MET A 54 -8.20 17.91 2.25
N LYS A 55 -9.45 17.57 1.91
CA LYS A 55 -10.65 18.37 2.24
C LYS A 55 -10.83 18.49 3.74
N LEU A 56 -10.80 17.36 4.45
CA LEU A 56 -11.02 17.31 5.90
C LEU A 56 -9.97 18.11 6.68
N LEU A 57 -8.69 17.94 6.34
CA LEU A 57 -7.59 18.49 7.14
C LEU A 57 -7.22 19.92 6.77
N PHE A 58 -7.50 20.36 5.54
CA PHE A 58 -7.03 21.64 5.01
C PHE A 58 -8.10 22.45 4.27
N SER A 59 -9.35 21.99 4.24
CA SER A 59 -10.48 22.64 3.54
C SER A 59 -10.21 22.87 2.05
N ILE A 60 -9.49 21.95 1.39
CA ILE A 60 -9.11 22.08 -0.02
C ILE A 60 -10.16 21.41 -0.92
N GLU A 61 -10.93 22.23 -1.62
CA GLU A 61 -11.97 21.72 -2.55
C GLU A 61 -11.48 21.56 -4.00
N LYS A 62 -10.43 22.28 -4.40
CA LYS A 62 -9.97 22.32 -5.80
C LYS A 62 -8.69 21.52 -6.00
N PHE A 63 -8.74 20.59 -6.95
CA PHE A 63 -7.62 19.75 -7.35
C PHE A 63 -7.36 19.93 -8.85
N SER A 64 -6.10 20.03 -9.25
CA SER A 64 -5.71 19.86 -10.65
C SER A 64 -5.51 18.38 -10.93
N GLU A 65 -6.08 17.87 -12.02
CA GLU A 65 -5.93 16.48 -12.44
C GLU A 65 -5.29 16.39 -13.82
N TRP A 66 -4.42 15.39 -14.02
CA TRP A 66 -3.92 15.01 -15.33
C TRP A 66 -3.62 13.52 -15.37
N THR A 67 -3.54 12.97 -16.57
CA THR A 67 -3.15 11.58 -16.81
C THR A 67 -1.86 11.58 -17.63
N ASP A 68 -0.87 10.80 -17.23
CA ASP A 68 0.35 10.61 -18.02
C ASP A 68 0.15 9.61 -19.18
N GLU A 69 1.17 9.46 -20.01
CA GLU A 69 1.20 8.51 -21.14
C GLU A 69 1.03 7.04 -20.72
N PHE A 70 1.27 6.71 -19.44
CA PHE A 70 1.12 5.36 -18.89
C PHE A 70 -0.25 5.12 -18.24
N GLY A 71 -1.16 6.09 -18.35
CA GLY A 71 -2.49 6.05 -17.76
C GLY A 71 -2.49 6.22 -16.24
N VAL A 72 -1.44 6.79 -15.64
CA VAL A 72 -1.40 7.13 -14.22
C VAL A 72 -2.06 8.49 -14.04
N LYS A 73 -3.13 8.54 -13.25
CA LYS A 73 -3.80 9.78 -12.91
C LYS A 73 -3.11 10.42 -11.71
N SER A 74 -2.90 11.73 -11.78
CA SER A 74 -2.29 12.51 -10.72
C SER A 74 -3.24 13.59 -10.25
N LEU A 75 -3.29 13.79 -8.93
CA LEU A 75 -3.98 14.88 -8.26
C LEU A 75 -2.94 15.84 -7.72
N GLN A 76 -3.11 17.15 -7.96
CA GLN A 76 -2.25 18.17 -7.40
C GLN A 76 -3.06 19.26 -6.69
N VAL A 77 -2.49 19.71 -5.59
CA VAL A 77 -2.90 20.91 -4.88
C VAL A 77 -1.73 21.87 -4.76
N ARG A 78 -2.00 23.17 -4.90
CA ARG A 78 -1.03 24.24 -4.66
C ARG A 78 -1.43 25.06 -3.44
N GLN A 79 -1.01 24.63 -2.25
CA GLN A 79 -1.34 25.27 -0.98
C GLN A 79 -0.07 25.30 -0.10
N LYS A 80 0.46 26.51 0.15
CA LYS A 80 1.71 26.74 0.89
C LYS A 80 1.64 26.29 2.35
N GLN A 81 0.60 26.69 3.08
CA GLN A 81 0.36 26.34 4.47
C GLN A 81 0.24 24.82 4.68
N ALA A 82 -0.57 24.11 3.89
CA ALA A 82 -0.72 22.67 3.99
C ALA A 82 0.61 21.95 3.73
N ALA A 83 1.33 22.34 2.67
CA ALA A 83 2.64 21.77 2.35
C ALA A 83 3.66 22.04 3.47
N SER A 84 3.66 23.25 4.03
CA SER A 84 4.55 23.63 5.13
C SER A 84 4.24 22.87 6.42
N GLN A 85 2.97 22.66 6.74
CA GLN A 85 2.54 21.86 7.89
C GLN A 85 2.95 20.40 7.72
N LEU A 86 2.76 19.80 6.54
CA LEU A 86 3.18 18.44 6.24
C LEU A 86 4.70 18.25 6.37
N LEU A 87 5.49 19.20 5.88
CA LEU A 87 6.96 19.13 5.95
C LEU A 87 7.54 19.37 7.35
N ARG A 88 6.75 19.95 8.27
CA ARG A 88 7.11 19.99 9.69
C ARG A 88 6.97 18.62 10.36
N LEU A 89 6.09 17.75 9.84
CA LEU A 89 5.84 16.41 10.36
C LEU A 89 6.81 15.38 9.79
N VAL A 90 7.10 15.50 8.50
CA VAL A 90 7.98 14.59 7.77
C VAL A 90 9.03 15.45 7.04
N PRO A 91 10.34 15.28 7.31
CA PRO A 91 11.38 16.12 6.72
C PRO A 91 11.37 16.15 5.20
N THR A 92 10.95 15.04 4.58
CA THR A 92 10.85 14.91 3.14
C THR A 92 9.90 13.79 2.74
N PHE A 93 9.08 14.05 1.73
CA PHE A 93 8.21 13.06 1.08
C PHE A 93 8.85 12.49 -0.20
N ARG A 94 10.13 12.78 -0.44
CA ARG A 94 10.85 12.20 -1.57
C ARG A 94 11.17 10.74 -1.24
N THR A 95 10.77 9.82 -2.11
CA THR A 95 11.06 8.38 -1.97
C THR A 95 12.15 7.89 -2.92
N LYS A 96 12.56 8.71 -3.90
CA LYS A 96 13.59 8.38 -4.89
C LYS A 96 14.99 8.82 -4.44
N PRO A 97 16.06 8.07 -4.78
CA PRO A 97 17.43 8.49 -4.47
C PRO A 97 17.76 9.83 -5.14
N PHE A 98 18.74 10.53 -4.58
CA PHE A 98 19.36 11.70 -5.18
C PHE A 98 20.26 11.29 -6.36
N LYS A 99 20.78 12.26 -7.10
CA LYS A 99 21.61 12.01 -8.29
C LYS A 99 22.91 11.26 -7.96
N ASP A 100 23.42 11.42 -6.74
CA ASP A 100 24.60 10.75 -6.20
C ASP A 100 24.31 9.32 -5.70
N GLY A 101 23.06 8.84 -5.84
CA GLY A 101 22.63 7.52 -5.37
C GLY A 101 22.26 7.46 -3.89
N THR A 102 22.48 8.53 -3.12
CA THR A 102 22.09 8.57 -1.70
C THR A 102 20.58 8.65 -1.54
N PHE A 103 20.05 8.07 -0.46
CA PHE A 103 18.61 8.10 -0.18
C PHE A 103 18.25 9.28 0.74
N PRO A 104 17.08 9.92 0.53
CA PRO A 104 16.55 10.88 1.49
C PRO A 104 16.32 10.20 2.85
N GLN A 105 16.62 10.92 3.92
CA GLN A 105 16.37 10.48 5.29
C GLN A 105 14.88 10.66 5.64
N VAL A 106 14.07 9.75 5.12
CA VAL A 106 12.62 9.72 5.39
C VAL A 106 12.39 9.19 6.81
N ARG A 107 11.59 9.92 7.59
CA ARG A 107 11.17 9.55 8.94
C ARG A 107 9.65 9.63 9.05
N LEU A 108 9.03 8.64 9.67
CA LEU A 108 7.62 8.69 10.04
C LEU A 108 7.41 9.79 11.11
N PRO A 109 6.25 10.44 11.14
CA PRO A 109 5.96 11.45 12.17
C PRO A 109 6.00 10.84 13.57
N GLU A 110 6.55 11.56 14.55
CA GLU A 110 6.64 11.11 15.95
C GLU A 110 5.27 10.72 16.55
N PHE A 111 4.20 11.39 16.11
CA PHE A 111 2.86 11.07 16.62
C PHE A 111 2.39 9.65 16.25
N PHE A 112 3.01 8.99 15.27
CA PHE A 112 2.72 7.59 14.95
C PHE A 112 3.01 6.67 16.14
N GLU A 113 3.98 7.02 17.00
CA GLU A 113 4.29 6.25 18.21
C GLU A 113 3.18 6.31 19.25
N LYS A 114 2.38 7.39 19.24
CA LYS A 114 1.29 7.63 20.19
C LYS A 114 -0.05 7.08 19.71
N MET A 115 -0.15 6.69 18.44
CA MET A 115 -1.37 6.10 17.86
C MET A 115 -1.64 4.73 18.45
N SER A 116 -2.92 4.42 18.67
CA SER A 116 -3.34 3.07 19.05
C SER A 116 -3.06 2.07 17.93
N THR A 117 -3.01 0.78 18.26
CA THR A 117 -2.83 -0.30 17.27
C THR A 117 -3.90 -0.25 16.18
N ARG A 118 -5.14 0.12 16.53
CA ARG A 118 -6.26 0.23 15.58
C ARG A 118 -6.06 1.40 14.60
N GLU A 119 -5.68 2.57 15.09
CA GLU A 119 -5.42 3.73 14.24
C GLU A 119 -4.22 3.47 13.32
N MET A 120 -3.15 2.88 13.86
CA MET A 120 -2.01 2.47 13.05
C MET A 120 -2.39 1.46 11.97
N ALA A 121 -3.33 0.55 12.25
CA ALA A 121 -3.80 -0.41 11.25
C ALA A 121 -4.47 0.29 10.06
N GLU A 122 -5.25 1.35 10.29
CA GLU A 122 -5.87 2.13 9.21
C GLU A 122 -4.84 2.90 8.37
N ILE A 123 -3.81 3.45 9.01
CA ILE A 123 -2.69 4.09 8.32
C ILE A 123 -1.96 3.07 7.44
N MET A 124 -1.60 1.92 8.02
CA MET A 124 -0.90 0.85 7.30
C MET A 124 -1.75 0.27 6.17
N LYS A 125 -3.06 0.16 6.35
CA LYS A 125 -4.01 -0.27 5.30
C LYS A 125 -3.92 0.65 4.08
N ALA A 126 -3.88 1.97 4.28
CA ALA A 126 -3.71 2.92 3.19
C ALA A 126 -2.34 2.76 2.49
N MET A 127 -1.26 2.66 3.26
CA MET A 127 0.10 2.50 2.71
C MET A 127 0.27 1.21 1.90
N PHE A 128 -0.17 0.06 2.43
CA PHE A 128 -0.15 -1.22 1.71
C PHE A 128 -1.10 -1.24 0.50
N SER A 129 -2.13 -0.41 0.52
CA SER A 129 -3.04 -0.31 -0.63
C SER A 129 -2.44 0.52 -1.76
N ALA A 130 -1.66 1.56 -1.45
CA ALA A 130 -0.92 2.32 -2.44
C ALA A 130 0.24 1.51 -3.04
N ASP A 131 1.32 1.31 -2.26
CA ASP A 131 2.57 0.70 -2.74
C ASP A 131 2.74 -0.78 -2.41
N GLY A 132 1.77 -1.36 -1.72
CA GLY A 132 1.80 -2.78 -1.39
C GLY A 132 1.21 -3.68 -2.48
N SER A 133 1.55 -4.96 -2.40
CA SER A 133 1.05 -5.99 -3.30
C SER A 133 0.78 -7.30 -2.55
N ILE A 134 -0.12 -8.11 -3.10
CA ILE A 134 -0.32 -9.51 -2.73
C ILE A 134 0.16 -10.36 -3.91
N VAL A 135 1.19 -11.16 -3.66
CA VAL A 135 1.76 -12.11 -4.62
C VAL A 135 1.12 -13.47 -4.35
N LEU A 136 0.39 -13.96 -5.34
CA LEU A 136 -0.06 -15.35 -5.42
C LEU A 136 0.53 -15.98 -6.69
N GLY A 137 1.73 -16.53 -6.57
CA GLY A 137 2.44 -17.18 -7.67
C GLY A 137 2.16 -18.68 -7.71
N VAL A 138 2.20 -19.28 -8.91
CA VAL A 138 2.02 -20.73 -9.12
C VAL A 138 3.26 -21.26 -9.85
N LYS A 139 3.90 -22.30 -9.29
CA LYS A 139 5.04 -22.98 -9.92
C LYS A 139 4.96 -24.50 -9.76
N TRP A 140 5.36 -25.24 -10.78
CA TRP A 140 5.54 -26.69 -10.68
C TRP A 140 6.84 -27.00 -9.93
N ARG A 141 6.78 -27.97 -9.01
CA ARG A 141 7.94 -28.48 -8.28
C ARG A 141 8.15 -29.93 -8.69
N GLN A 142 9.20 -30.18 -9.48
CA GLN A 142 9.52 -31.50 -10.01
C GLN A 142 9.85 -32.50 -8.89
N ASP A 143 10.60 -32.07 -7.88
CA ASP A 143 10.94 -32.83 -6.68
C ASP A 143 9.69 -33.32 -5.92
N LYS A 144 8.65 -32.49 -5.87
CA LYS A 144 7.40 -32.81 -5.15
C LYS A 144 6.31 -33.39 -6.05
N LYS A 145 6.56 -33.43 -7.37
CA LYS A 145 5.58 -33.74 -8.42
C LYS A 145 4.22 -33.07 -8.15
N MET A 146 4.23 -31.77 -7.85
CA MET A 146 3.02 -31.01 -7.56
C MET A 146 3.20 -29.51 -7.85
N TRP A 147 2.07 -28.82 -8.04
CA TRP A 147 2.03 -27.37 -8.05
C TRP A 147 2.21 -26.82 -6.62
N VAL A 148 2.99 -25.75 -6.48
CA VAL A 148 3.14 -25.01 -5.22
C VAL A 148 2.86 -23.55 -5.44
N PHE A 149 2.42 -22.90 -4.37
CA PHE A 149 2.09 -21.48 -4.39
C PHE A 149 3.13 -20.65 -3.65
N THR A 150 3.52 -19.53 -4.25
CA THR A 150 4.20 -18.43 -3.56
C THR A 150 3.11 -17.51 -3.02
N ARG A 151 3.14 -17.21 -1.72
CA ARG A 151 2.21 -16.29 -1.05
C ARG A 151 3.03 -15.25 -0.32
N ARG A 152 2.85 -13.99 -0.67
CA ARG A 152 3.62 -12.91 -0.05
C ARG A 152 2.82 -11.62 -0.08
N ILE A 153 2.77 -10.90 1.03
CA ILE A 153 2.34 -9.51 1.05
C ILE A 153 3.61 -8.67 1.05
N CYS A 154 3.72 -7.68 0.16
CA CYS A 154 4.84 -6.76 0.13
C CYS A 154 4.34 -5.32 0.32
N LEU A 155 5.17 -4.46 0.91
CA LEU A 155 5.14 -3.02 0.71
C LEU A 155 6.45 -2.63 0.02
N THR A 156 6.36 -2.01 -1.15
CA THR A 156 7.54 -1.62 -1.94
C THR A 156 8.03 -0.25 -1.45
N SER A 157 9.29 -0.14 -1.08
CA SER A 157 9.95 1.15 -0.88
C SER A 157 11.44 1.01 -1.15
N VAL A 158 11.97 1.86 -2.03
CA VAL A 158 13.41 1.88 -2.30
C VAL A 158 14.20 2.55 -1.16
N THR A 159 13.54 3.29 -0.27
CA THR A 159 14.19 4.02 0.83
C THR A 159 14.42 3.07 2.02
N PRO A 160 15.69 2.78 2.41
CA PRO A 160 15.99 1.84 3.49
C PRO A 160 15.37 2.22 4.84
N SER A 161 15.48 3.49 5.24
CA SER A 161 14.96 3.97 6.52
C SER A 161 13.45 3.78 6.66
N LEU A 162 12.69 4.00 5.58
CA LEU A 162 11.24 3.79 5.59
C LEU A 162 10.90 2.30 5.71
N LYS A 163 11.64 1.41 5.04
CA LYS A 163 11.43 -0.04 5.17
C LYS A 163 11.67 -0.52 6.60
N GLU A 164 12.73 -0.05 7.24
CA GLU A 164 13.06 -0.41 8.63
C GLU A 164 11.95 0.04 9.60
N GLN A 165 11.51 1.30 9.49
CA GLN A 165 10.40 1.83 10.31
C GLN A 165 9.09 1.06 10.10
N ILE A 166 8.77 0.70 8.84
CA ILE A 166 7.57 -0.09 8.54
C ILE A 166 7.67 -1.52 9.07
N ALA A 167 8.83 -2.16 8.94
CA ALA A 167 9.09 -3.48 9.50
C ALA A 167 8.97 -3.47 11.03
N GLU A 168 9.54 -2.46 11.68
CA GLU A 168 9.45 -2.27 13.13
C GLU A 168 7.99 -2.10 13.59
N ILE A 169 7.18 -1.31 12.89
CA ILE A 169 5.75 -1.16 13.20
C ILE A 169 5.03 -2.52 13.08
N LEU A 170 5.25 -3.25 11.98
CA LEU A 170 4.65 -4.58 11.75
C LEU A 170 5.01 -5.57 12.87
N GLU A 171 6.26 -5.54 13.33
CA GLU A 171 6.72 -6.41 14.41
C GLU A 171 6.19 -5.97 15.77
N LYS A 172 6.43 -4.72 16.18
CA LYS A 172 6.13 -4.25 17.54
C LYS A 172 4.64 -4.04 17.80
N ARG A 173 3.88 -3.53 16.81
CA ARG A 173 2.44 -3.23 16.97
C ARG A 173 1.56 -4.41 16.62
N PHE A 174 1.98 -5.18 15.62
CA PHE A 174 1.15 -6.24 15.07
C PHE A 174 1.72 -7.63 15.27
N GLY A 175 2.88 -7.81 15.91
CA GLY A 175 3.46 -9.13 16.19
C GLY A 175 3.67 -9.99 14.95
N MET A 176 3.90 -9.36 13.79
CA MET A 176 4.25 -10.04 12.54
C MET A 176 5.78 -10.15 12.43
N LYS A 177 6.30 -11.01 11.56
CA LYS A 177 7.76 -11.16 11.37
C LYS A 177 8.15 -10.77 9.95
N PRO A 178 8.16 -9.46 9.64
CA PRO A 178 8.50 -8.98 8.31
C PRO A 178 9.95 -9.31 7.95
N GLN A 179 10.18 -9.47 6.66
CA GLN A 179 11.52 -9.59 6.09
C GLN A 179 11.79 -8.38 5.20
N ILE A 180 12.96 -7.79 5.32
CA ILE A 180 13.40 -6.73 4.41
C ILE A 180 14.15 -7.37 3.25
N TRP A 181 13.60 -7.20 2.06
CA TRP A 181 14.22 -7.57 0.78
C TRP A 181 14.66 -6.29 0.06
N ARG A 182 15.47 -6.43 -1.00
CA ARG A 182 16.06 -5.33 -1.80
C ARG A 182 15.21 -4.04 -1.82
N SER A 183 13.96 -4.13 -2.27
CA SER A 183 13.01 -3.02 -2.35
C SER A 183 11.76 -3.18 -1.48
N ASP A 184 11.63 -4.24 -0.69
CA ASP A 184 10.34 -4.63 -0.14
C ASP A 184 10.41 -4.92 1.37
N VAL A 185 9.33 -4.59 2.08
CA VAL A 185 9.01 -5.20 3.38
C VAL A 185 7.99 -6.31 3.10
N ALA A 186 8.34 -7.56 3.41
CA ALA A 186 7.59 -8.74 2.99
C ALA A 186 7.08 -9.59 4.17
N LEU A 187 5.84 -10.06 4.07
CA LEU A 187 5.21 -11.04 4.95
C LEU A 187 4.95 -12.33 4.17
N GLU A 188 5.60 -13.42 4.56
CA GLU A 188 5.49 -14.72 3.86
C GLU A 188 4.89 -15.84 4.72
N ARG A 189 4.93 -15.69 6.04
CA ARG A 189 4.47 -16.73 6.97
C ARG A 189 2.94 -16.81 6.92
N LYS A 190 2.39 -18.03 7.02
CA LYS A 190 0.93 -18.25 7.09
C LYS A 190 0.30 -17.40 8.21
N SER A 191 0.91 -17.39 9.40
CA SER A 191 0.47 -16.59 10.55
C SER A 191 0.36 -15.11 10.21
N ASP A 192 1.37 -14.56 9.54
CA ASP A 192 1.50 -13.13 9.30
C ASP A 192 0.52 -12.68 8.21
N ILE A 193 0.34 -13.51 7.17
CA ILE A 193 -0.64 -13.25 6.11
C ILE A 193 -2.07 -13.30 6.66
N LEU A 194 -2.38 -14.26 7.53
CA LEU A 194 -3.68 -14.36 8.21
C LEU A 194 -3.93 -13.12 9.08
N LYS A 195 -2.95 -12.78 9.94
CA LYS A 195 -3.03 -11.61 10.82
C LYS A 195 -3.12 -10.30 10.04
N PHE A 196 -2.44 -10.20 8.90
CA PHE A 196 -2.54 -9.04 8.03
C PHE A 196 -3.96 -8.89 7.49
N LYS A 197 -4.59 -9.97 7.00
CA LYS A 197 -5.99 -9.92 6.53
C LYS A 197 -6.94 -9.45 7.63
N GLU A 198 -6.75 -9.94 8.84
CA GLU A 198 -7.62 -9.66 9.99
C GLU A 198 -7.49 -8.22 10.47
N VAL A 199 -6.25 -7.73 10.63
CA VAL A 199 -5.99 -6.47 11.34
C VAL A 199 -5.78 -5.29 10.39
N ILE A 200 -5.04 -5.48 9.29
CA ILE A 200 -4.63 -4.39 8.39
C ILE A 200 -5.43 -4.43 7.09
N GLY A 201 -5.32 -5.50 6.32
CA GLY A 201 -6.02 -5.69 5.05
C GLY A 201 -5.61 -4.68 3.96
N PHE A 202 -6.47 -4.56 2.95
CA PHE A 202 -6.35 -3.55 1.90
C PHE A 202 -7.62 -2.72 1.84
N VAL A 203 -7.52 -1.49 1.34
CA VAL A 203 -8.66 -0.63 1.00
C VAL A 203 -9.51 -1.36 -0.05
N LYS A 204 -10.82 -1.42 0.21
CA LYS A 204 -11.81 -2.05 -0.69
C LYS A 204 -11.80 -1.36 -2.06
N GLY A 205 -11.98 -2.14 -3.13
CA GLY A 205 -12.00 -1.63 -4.50
C GLY A 205 -10.62 -1.44 -5.13
N VAL A 206 -9.54 -1.39 -4.33
CA VAL A 206 -8.18 -1.27 -4.88
C VAL A 206 -7.79 -2.54 -5.64
N LYS A 207 -7.56 -2.39 -6.95
CA LYS A 207 -7.25 -3.49 -7.87
C LYS A 207 -5.76 -3.74 -8.04
N ILE A 208 -5.42 -4.96 -8.44
CA ILE A 208 -4.07 -5.34 -8.86
C ILE A 208 -3.77 -4.69 -10.21
N SER A 209 -2.58 -4.09 -10.30
CA SER A 209 -2.09 -3.41 -11.49
C SER A 209 -1.69 -4.38 -12.61
N LYS A 210 -1.43 -3.82 -13.80
CA LYS A 210 -1.01 -4.54 -15.01
C LYS A 210 0.31 -5.32 -14.89
N LYS A 211 1.06 -5.15 -13.78
CA LYS A 211 2.28 -5.92 -13.51
C LYS A 211 2.00 -7.43 -13.34
N SER A 212 0.78 -7.79 -12.91
CA SER A 212 0.37 -9.19 -12.76
C SER A 212 -0.55 -9.62 -13.90
N LYS A 213 -0.01 -10.33 -14.89
CA LYS A 213 -0.81 -10.83 -16.04
C LYS A 213 -1.97 -11.76 -15.64
N VAL A 214 -1.86 -12.44 -14.48
CA VAL A 214 -2.85 -13.42 -14.04
C VAL A 214 -3.99 -12.77 -13.24
N TRP A 215 -3.65 -11.79 -12.41
CA TRP A 215 -4.53 -11.21 -11.40
C TRP A 215 -4.87 -9.74 -11.66
N GLU A 216 -4.41 -9.15 -12.77
CA GLU A 216 -4.78 -7.79 -13.18
C GLU A 216 -6.30 -7.59 -13.13
N GLY A 217 -6.72 -6.45 -12.56
CA GLY A 217 -8.14 -6.07 -12.49
C GLY A 217 -8.93 -6.66 -11.31
N PHE A 218 -8.41 -7.70 -10.63
CA PHE A 218 -9.01 -8.21 -9.39
C PHE A 218 -8.68 -7.33 -8.20
N GLU A 219 -9.56 -7.25 -7.20
CA GLU A 219 -9.27 -6.52 -5.96
C GLU A 219 -8.17 -7.22 -5.15
N LYS A 220 -7.28 -6.43 -4.52
CA LYS A 220 -6.23 -6.94 -3.64
C LYS A 220 -6.82 -7.76 -2.48
N THR A 221 -7.96 -7.32 -1.94
CA THR A 221 -8.72 -8.00 -0.87
C THR A 221 -9.15 -9.41 -1.29
N GLN A 222 -9.66 -9.57 -2.52
CA GLN A 222 -10.09 -10.84 -3.06
C GLN A 222 -8.92 -11.81 -3.25
N ILE A 223 -7.81 -11.33 -3.81
CA ILE A 223 -6.60 -12.13 -4.01
C ILE A 223 -5.93 -12.52 -2.69
N LEU A 224 -5.97 -11.66 -1.67
CA LEU A 224 -5.55 -12.00 -0.32
C LEU A 224 -6.41 -13.13 0.26
N GLY A 225 -7.73 -13.06 0.10
CA GLY A 225 -8.65 -14.13 0.48
C GLY A 225 -8.32 -15.45 -0.22
N LEU A 226 -8.07 -15.40 -1.54
CA LEU A 226 -7.68 -16.57 -2.32
C LEU A 226 -6.33 -17.15 -1.87
N ALA A 227 -5.32 -16.30 -1.65
CA ALA A 227 -4.02 -16.71 -1.16
C ALA A 227 -4.12 -17.47 0.16
N ILE A 228 -5.01 -17.05 1.06
CA ILE A 228 -5.27 -17.76 2.32
C ILE A 228 -5.91 -19.13 2.08
N LYS A 229 -6.96 -19.20 1.24
CA LYS A 229 -7.62 -20.49 0.89
C LYS A 229 -6.61 -21.52 0.36
N THR A 230 -5.58 -21.06 -0.38
CA THR A 230 -4.58 -21.99 -0.90
C THR A 230 -3.71 -22.66 0.18
N PHE A 231 -3.72 -22.20 1.43
CA PHE A 231 -3.04 -22.93 2.52
C PHE A 231 -3.73 -24.24 2.91
N ASP A 232 -5.01 -24.38 2.59
CA ASP A 232 -5.82 -25.53 2.99
C ASP A 232 -5.97 -26.56 1.85
N LEU A 233 -5.38 -26.28 0.68
CA LEU A 233 -5.35 -27.20 -0.45
C LEU A 233 -4.43 -28.38 -0.15
N LYS A 234 -4.95 -29.60 -0.34
CA LYS A 234 -4.20 -30.82 -0.07
C LYS A 234 -3.32 -31.17 -1.26
N LYS A 235 -2.24 -31.93 -1.02
CA LYS A 235 -1.33 -32.40 -2.06
C LYS A 235 -2.07 -33.06 -3.23
N LYS A 236 -3.04 -33.95 -2.93
CA LYS A 236 -3.85 -34.64 -3.95
C LYS A 236 -4.57 -33.68 -4.91
N ASP A 237 -5.05 -32.55 -4.40
CA ASP A 237 -5.75 -31.54 -5.20
C ASP A 237 -4.79 -30.82 -6.15
N LEU A 238 -3.50 -30.74 -5.79
CA LEU A 238 -2.46 -30.05 -6.55
C LEU A 238 -1.70 -30.96 -7.51
N GLN A 239 -1.90 -32.27 -7.44
CA GLN A 239 -1.30 -33.24 -8.37
C GLN A 239 -2.18 -33.51 -9.59
N LYS A 240 -3.49 -33.21 -9.51
CA LYS A 240 -4.45 -33.46 -10.59
C LYS A 240 -4.32 -32.49 -11.77
N PHE A 241 -3.74 -31.31 -11.55
CA PHE A 241 -3.63 -30.28 -12.57
C PHE A 241 -2.45 -30.56 -13.51
N LYS A 242 -2.70 -30.54 -14.82
CA LYS A 242 -1.68 -30.82 -15.84
C LYS A 242 -0.91 -29.56 -16.21
N THR A 243 -1.61 -28.44 -16.29
CA THR A 243 -1.05 -27.16 -16.72
C THR A 243 -1.15 -26.09 -15.63
N LYS A 244 -0.39 -24.98 -15.80
CA LYS A 244 -0.47 -23.83 -14.90
C LYS A 244 -1.83 -23.16 -15.02
N GLU A 245 -2.35 -23.15 -16.24
CA GLU A 245 -3.64 -22.59 -16.64
C GLU A 245 -4.78 -23.31 -15.93
N ASP A 246 -4.72 -24.65 -15.80
CA ASP A 246 -5.69 -25.44 -15.03
C ASP A 246 -5.75 -24.98 -13.58
N VAL A 247 -4.57 -24.77 -12.95
CA VAL A 247 -4.48 -24.29 -11.57
C VAL A 247 -5.06 -22.88 -11.43
N ILE A 248 -4.71 -21.97 -12.35
CA ILE A 248 -5.21 -20.60 -12.33
C ILE A 248 -6.73 -20.58 -12.50
N SER A 249 -7.26 -21.40 -13.42
CA SER A 249 -8.70 -21.49 -13.68
C SER A 249 -9.44 -22.02 -12.45
N PHE A 250 -8.90 -23.06 -11.80
CA PHE A 250 -9.40 -23.55 -10.52
C PHE A 250 -9.36 -22.47 -9.43
N LEU A 251 -8.26 -21.71 -9.30
CA LEU A 251 -8.18 -20.65 -8.30
C LEU A 251 -9.22 -19.55 -8.55
N LYS A 252 -9.45 -19.17 -9.82
CA LYS A 252 -10.50 -18.20 -10.18
C LYS A 252 -11.90 -18.72 -9.84
N SER A 253 -12.17 -20.02 -10.00
CA SER A 253 -13.46 -20.58 -9.60
C SER A 253 -13.72 -20.54 -8.09
N LEU A 254 -12.66 -20.56 -7.26
CA LEU A 254 -12.78 -20.35 -5.80
C LEU A 254 -13.11 -18.90 -5.39
N MET A 255 -13.06 -17.96 -6.33
CA MET A 255 -13.38 -16.55 -6.11
C MET A 255 -14.79 -16.17 -6.53
N ALA A 256 -15.42 -16.98 -7.40
CA ALA A 256 -16.81 -16.73 -7.77
C ALA A 256 -17.66 -16.77 -6.49
N PRO A 257 -18.61 -15.83 -6.31
CA PRO A 257 -19.62 -16.01 -5.28
C PRO A 257 -20.25 -17.38 -5.51
N ALA A 258 -20.40 -18.19 -4.46
CA ALA A 258 -21.25 -19.36 -4.54
C ALA A 258 -22.57 -18.86 -5.11
N THR A 259 -22.91 -19.27 -6.33
CA THR A 259 -24.22 -18.99 -6.90
C THR A 259 -25.20 -19.49 -5.87
N VAL A 260 -25.87 -18.55 -5.19
CA VAL A 260 -26.94 -18.87 -4.26
C VAL A 260 -27.96 -19.54 -5.14
N ALA A 261 -28.07 -20.86 -5.03
CA ALA A 261 -29.18 -21.59 -5.61
C ALA A 261 -30.42 -21.05 -4.90
N SER A 262 -31.13 -20.14 -5.59
CA SER A 262 -32.47 -19.67 -5.24
C SER A 262 -33.46 -20.79 -5.44
#